data_AF-A0A9L0JQJ6-F1
#
_entry.id   AF-A0A9L0JQJ6-F1
#
_cell.length_a   1.000
_cell.length_b   1.000
_cell.length_c   1.000
_cell.angle_alpha   90.00
_cell.angle_beta   90.00
_cell.angle_gamma   90.00
#
_symmetry.space_group_name_H-M   'P 1'
#
loop_
_entity.id
_entity.type
_entity.pdbx_description
1 polymer ?
#
loop_
_entity_poly.entity_id
_entity_poly.type
_entity_poly.pdbx_seq_one_letter_code
_entity_poly.pdbx_strand_id
1 'polypeptide(L)'
;TQRAYTMDYKESCPSVSIPSSDEHREKKKRFTVYKVLVSVGRSEWFVFRRYAEFDKLYNTLKKQFPAMALKIPAKRIFGDNFDPDFIKQRRAGLNEFIQNLVRHPELYNHPDVRAFLQMDSPKHQSDPSEDEDERSTQKLHSTSQNINLGPSGNPHAKPTDFDFLKVIGKGSFGKVLLAKRKLDGKFYAVKVLQKKVVLNRKEQKHIMAERNVLLKNVKHPFLVGLHYSFQTTEKLYFVLDFVNGGELFFHLQRERSFPEQRARFYAAEIASALGYLHSIKIVYRDLKPENILLDSVGHVVLTDFGLCKEGIAISDTTTTFCGTPEPPFYCRDVAEMYDNILHKPLNLRPGVSLTAWSILEELLEKDRQNRLGAKEDFLEIQNHPFFESLSWTDLVQKRIPPPFNPNVAGPDDIRNFDAAFTEETVPYSVCVSSDYSIVNASVLEADDAFLGFSYAPPSEDLFL
;
A
#
# COMPACT_ATOMS: atom_id res chain seq x y z
N THR A 1 -15.07 56.91 36.64
CA THR A 1 -15.17 56.09 35.41
C THR A 1 -13.97 56.46 34.56
N GLN A 2 -12.97 55.63 34.26
CA GLN A 2 -12.84 54.18 34.04
C GLN A 2 -11.48 53.73 34.59
N ARG A 3 -11.43 52.58 35.28
CA ARG A 3 -10.19 51.86 35.59
C ARG A 3 -9.76 51.12 34.33
N ALA A 4 -8.55 51.40 33.84
CA ALA A 4 -7.90 50.59 32.83
C ALA A 4 -7.56 49.23 33.44
N TYR A 5 -8.16 48.16 32.89
CA TYR A 5 -7.73 46.79 33.14
C TYR A 5 -6.53 46.50 32.24
N THR A 6 -5.31 46.61 32.79
CA THR A 6 -4.15 45.91 32.24
C THR A 6 -4.25 44.45 32.67
N MET A 7 -4.68 43.58 31.76
CA MET A 7 -4.52 42.13 31.91
C MET A 7 -3.06 41.79 31.61
N ASP A 8 -2.27 41.58 32.66
CA ASP A 8 -1.00 40.85 32.59
C ASP A 8 -1.28 39.43 32.11
N TYR A 9 -1.04 39.14 30.83
CA TYR A 9 -0.86 37.77 30.36
C TYR A 9 0.50 37.28 30.87
N LYS A 10 0.53 36.71 32.08
CA LYS A 10 1.63 35.83 32.46
C LYS A 10 1.60 34.62 31.53
N GLU A 11 2.56 34.52 30.61
CA GLU A 11 2.83 33.30 29.87
C GLU A 11 2.95 32.15 30.87
N SER A 12 2.01 31.20 30.79
CA SER A 12 1.96 30.09 31.72
C SER A 12 3.07 29.09 31.36
N CYS A 13 3.97 28.82 32.29
CA CYS A 13 5.09 27.90 32.07
C CYS A 13 4.58 26.50 31.70
N PRO A 14 5.10 25.86 30.64
CA PRO A 14 4.71 24.51 30.26
C PRO A 14 5.14 23.47 31.31
N SER A 15 4.31 22.45 31.51
CA SER A 15 4.67 21.25 32.27
C SER A 15 4.47 20.01 31.40
N VAL A 16 5.33 19.00 31.57
CA VAL A 16 5.30 17.79 30.75
C VAL A 16 5.59 16.55 31.56
N SER A 17 4.99 15.43 31.17
CA SER A 17 5.29 14.12 31.75
C SER A 17 5.05 12.97 30.76
N ILE A 18 5.68 11.82 30.99
CA ILE A 18 5.37 10.57 30.31
C ILE A 18 4.70 9.65 31.35
N PRO A 19 3.35 9.53 31.36
CA PRO A 19 2.63 8.74 32.36
C PRO A 19 3.06 7.27 32.38
N SER A 20 2.98 6.62 33.54
CA SER A 20 3.40 5.23 33.74
C SER A 20 2.47 4.18 33.11
N SER A 21 1.22 4.52 32.79
CA SER A 21 0.16 3.54 32.49
C SER A 21 -0.16 3.25 31.02
N ASP A 22 0.38 4.00 30.05
CA ASP A 22 -0.05 3.86 28.63
C ASP A 22 1.09 3.55 27.67
N GLU A 23 1.54 2.30 27.65
CA GLU A 23 2.34 1.77 26.54
C GLU A 23 1.44 1.00 25.57
N HIS A 24 1.16 1.61 24.42
CA HIS A 24 0.48 0.91 23.33
C HIS A 24 1.49 0.05 22.57
N ARG A 25 1.34 -1.28 22.70
CA ARG A 25 2.10 -2.26 21.94
C ARG A 25 1.39 -2.54 20.62
N GLU A 26 1.93 -2.02 19.53
CA GLU A 26 1.44 -2.34 18.18
C GLU A 26 1.86 -3.78 17.82
N LYS A 27 0.91 -4.73 17.84
CA LYS A 27 1.21 -6.17 17.65
C LYS A 27 1.82 -6.53 16.28
N LYS A 28 1.80 -5.61 15.31
CA LYS A 28 2.30 -5.83 13.94
C LYS A 28 3.61 -5.09 13.59
N LYS A 29 4.17 -4.26 14.49
CA LYS A 29 5.49 -3.60 14.29
C LYS A 29 6.26 -3.49 15.61
N ARG A 30 7.52 -3.92 15.63
CA ARG A 30 8.37 -3.92 16.84
C ARG A 30 8.95 -2.51 17.11
N PHE A 31 8.17 -1.59 17.66
CA PHE A 31 8.68 -0.33 18.24
C PHE A 31 7.84 0.16 19.42
N THR A 32 8.44 0.96 20.31
CA THR A 32 7.79 1.58 21.47
C THR A 32 7.42 3.03 21.14
N VAL A 33 6.18 3.42 21.44
CA VAL A 33 5.67 4.81 21.34
C VAL A 33 5.44 5.35 22.76
N TYR A 34 5.94 6.55 23.05
CA TYR A 34 5.79 7.22 24.33
C TYR A 34 4.67 8.26 24.25
N LYS A 35 3.71 8.16 25.16
CA LYS A 35 2.62 9.13 25.34
C LYS A 35 3.10 10.24 26.28
N VAL A 36 3.29 11.45 25.76
CA VAL A 36 3.74 12.63 26.50
C VAL A 36 2.53 13.49 26.83
N LEU A 37 2.23 13.70 28.10
CA LEU A 37 1.26 14.71 28.56
C LEU A 37 1.94 16.09 28.57
N VAL A 38 1.32 17.07 27.95
CA VAL A 38 1.78 18.46 27.91
C VAL A 38 0.67 19.34 28.48
N SER A 39 1.00 20.18 29.45
CA SER A 39 0.08 21.13 30.08
C SER A 39 0.65 22.54 29.97
N VAL A 40 -0.11 23.47 29.40
CA VAL A 40 0.25 24.89 29.29
C VAL A 40 -0.94 25.74 29.75
N GLY A 41 -0.79 26.42 30.88
CA GLY A 41 -1.87 27.18 31.49
C GLY A 41 -3.04 26.28 31.90
N ARG A 42 -4.19 26.39 31.21
CA ARG A 42 -5.38 25.56 31.44
C ARG A 42 -5.58 24.46 30.40
N SER A 43 -4.69 24.37 29.41
CA SER A 43 -4.80 23.41 28.32
C SER A 43 -3.90 22.21 28.57
N GLU A 44 -4.42 21.01 28.37
CA GLU A 44 -3.68 19.76 28.47
C GLU A 44 -3.94 18.87 27.25
N TRP A 45 -2.88 18.28 26.69
CA TRP A 45 -2.98 17.37 25.54
C TRP A 45 -1.90 16.29 25.58
N PHE A 46 -2.10 15.24 24.77
CA PHE A 46 -1.13 14.18 24.61
C PHE A 46 -0.40 14.31 23.27
N VAL A 47 0.89 14.03 23.30
CA VAL A 47 1.76 13.94 22.13
C VAL A 47 2.41 12.56 22.12
N PHE A 48 2.31 11.85 21.00
CA PHE A 48 2.92 10.53 20.84
C PHE A 48 4.25 10.66 20.10
N ARG A 49 5.33 10.10 20.67
CA ARG A 49 6.68 10.21 20.12
C ARG A 49 7.41 8.87 20.22
N ARG A 50 8.16 8.50 19.18
CA ARG A 50 9.10 7.38 19.21
C ARG A 50 10.47 7.85 19.67
N TYR A 51 11.28 6.92 20.17
CA TYR A 51 12.67 7.22 20.60
C TYR A 51 13.48 7.98 19.53
N ALA A 52 13.32 7.65 18.24
CA ALA A 52 14.02 8.32 17.15
C ALA A 52 13.71 9.83 17.05
N GLU A 53 12.51 10.25 17.46
CA GLU A 53 12.10 11.66 17.46
C GLU A 53 12.73 12.41 18.64
N PHE A 54 12.81 11.77 19.82
CA PHE A 54 13.59 12.30 20.96
C PHE A 54 15.07 12.42 20.62
N ASP A 55 15.65 11.40 19.97
CA ASP A 55 17.05 11.39 19.52
C ASP A 55 17.32 12.51 18.49
N LYS A 56 16.40 12.71 17.54
CA LYS A 56 16.50 13.82 16.58
C LYS A 56 16.50 15.18 17.30
N LEU A 57 15.53 15.42 18.19
CA LEU A 57 15.45 16.67 18.95
C LEU A 57 16.70 16.89 19.82
N TYR A 58 17.14 15.85 20.54
CA TYR A 58 18.36 15.88 21.35
C TYR A 58 19.58 16.30 20.53
N ASN A 59 19.80 15.67 19.37
CA ASN A 59 20.95 15.97 18.52
C ASN A 59 20.89 17.40 17.94
N THR A 60 19.70 17.92 17.65
CA THR A 60 19.52 19.31 17.25
C THR A 60 19.88 20.27 18.38
N LEU A 61 19.29 20.08 19.58
CA LEU A 61 19.51 20.96 20.72
C LEU A 61 20.93 20.89 21.26
N LYS A 62 21.56 19.70 21.27
CA LYS A 62 22.95 19.54 21.71
C LYS A 62 23.94 20.36 20.89
N LYS A 63 23.69 20.50 19.57
CA LYS A 63 24.53 21.31 18.68
C LYS A 63 24.38 22.81 18.97
N GLN A 64 23.16 23.25 19.31
CA GLN A 64 22.85 24.66 19.51
C GLN A 64 23.13 25.13 20.95
N PHE A 65 22.96 24.24 21.93
CA PHE A 65 23.08 24.51 23.37
C PHE A 65 24.05 23.53 24.06
N PRO A 66 25.34 23.48 23.64
CA PRO A 66 26.31 22.52 24.17
C PRO A 66 26.57 22.69 25.69
N ALA A 67 26.37 23.91 26.22
CA ALA A 67 26.56 24.22 27.64
C ALA A 67 25.46 23.65 28.57
N MET A 68 24.30 23.24 28.04
CA MET A 68 23.17 22.79 28.86
C MET A 68 23.24 21.30 29.24
N ALA A 69 24.28 20.59 28.80
CA ALA A 69 24.57 19.21 29.17
C ALA A 69 23.36 18.25 29.10
N LEU A 70 22.49 18.43 28.10
CA LEU A 70 21.31 17.59 27.88
C LEU A 70 21.70 16.11 27.73
N LYS A 71 20.84 15.21 28.21
CA LYS A 71 21.02 13.76 28.13
C LYS A 71 19.72 13.07 27.73
N ILE A 72 19.86 12.00 26.95
CA ILE A 72 18.80 11.02 26.70
C ILE A 72 19.35 9.61 26.96
N PRO A 73 18.52 8.60 27.28
CA PRO A 73 18.94 7.22 27.38
C PRO A 73 19.58 6.74 26.07
N ALA A 74 20.64 5.92 26.15
CA ALA A 74 21.34 5.43 24.96
C ALA A 74 20.49 4.45 24.11
N LYS A 75 20.86 4.32 22.83
CA LYS A 75 20.38 3.22 21.98
C LYS A 75 21.00 1.92 22.52
N ARG A 76 20.17 0.91 22.77
CA ARG A 76 20.65 -0.43 23.13
C ARG A 76 21.03 -1.14 21.84
N ILE A 77 22.33 -1.35 21.66
CA ILE A 77 22.93 -1.94 20.44
C ILE A 77 22.97 -3.48 20.54
N PHE A 78 22.88 -4.04 21.75
CA PHE A 78 22.82 -5.48 22.02
C PHE A 78 21.77 -5.81 23.11
N GLY A 79 20.99 -6.88 22.92
CA GLY A 79 19.93 -7.33 23.83
C GLY A 79 18.51 -6.95 23.38
N ASP A 80 17.50 -7.42 24.12
CA ASP A 80 16.09 -7.19 23.76
C ASP A 80 15.67 -5.72 24.03
N ASN A 81 15.27 -5.02 22.99
CA ASN A 81 14.71 -3.66 23.08
C ASN A 81 13.30 -3.63 23.70
N PHE A 82 12.69 -4.80 23.92
CA PHE A 82 11.37 -4.99 24.52
C PHE A 82 11.42 -5.53 25.95
N ASP A 83 12.61 -5.59 26.55
CA ASP A 83 12.77 -5.89 27.96
C ASP A 83 12.00 -4.85 28.83
N PRO A 84 11.08 -5.28 29.71
CA PRO A 84 10.23 -4.36 30.48
C PRO A 84 10.99 -3.39 31.38
N ASP A 85 12.08 -3.84 32.00
CA ASP A 85 12.91 -3.00 32.87
C ASP A 85 13.67 -1.96 32.04
N PHE A 86 14.17 -2.36 30.88
CA PHE A 86 14.81 -1.46 29.92
C PHE A 86 13.84 -0.40 29.39
N ILE A 87 12.62 -0.79 29.02
CA ILE A 87 11.59 0.14 28.58
C ILE A 87 11.25 1.13 29.70
N LYS A 88 11.08 0.64 30.94
CA LYS A 88 10.82 1.47 32.12
C LYS A 88 11.95 2.48 32.38
N GLN A 89 13.21 2.03 32.32
CA GLN A 89 14.38 2.91 32.48
C GLN A 89 14.48 3.95 31.36
N ARG A 90 14.23 3.54 30.12
CA ARG A 90 14.21 4.45 28.96
C ARG A 90 13.10 5.48 29.09
N ARG A 91 11.90 5.08 29.50
CA ARG A 91 10.78 6.01 29.77
C ARG A 91 11.16 7.05 30.82
N ALA A 92 11.76 6.62 31.92
CA ALA A 92 12.19 7.53 32.99
C ALA A 92 13.19 8.58 32.49
N GLY A 93 14.21 8.17 31.72
CA GLY A 93 15.18 9.13 31.18
C GLY A 93 14.63 10.02 30.07
N LEU A 94 13.68 9.55 29.26
CA LEU A 94 12.98 10.42 28.29
C LEU A 94 12.06 11.43 29.01
N ASN A 95 11.43 11.04 30.12
CA ASN A 95 10.63 11.93 30.95
C ASN A 95 11.51 13.03 31.58
N GLU A 96 12.68 12.66 32.11
CA GLU A 96 13.65 13.64 32.64
C GLU A 96 14.12 14.62 31.56
N PHE A 97 14.38 14.12 30.34
CA PHE A 97 14.78 14.94 29.21
C PHE A 97 13.73 16.03 28.90
N ILE A 98 12.46 15.66 28.71
CA ILE A 98 11.41 16.65 28.40
C ILE A 98 11.14 17.61 29.56
N GLN A 99 11.27 17.14 30.81
CA GLN A 99 11.17 18.02 31.99
C GLN A 99 12.28 19.07 32.01
N ASN A 100 13.50 18.69 31.60
CA ASN A 100 14.59 19.66 31.47
C ASN A 100 14.35 20.67 30.35
N LEU A 101 13.72 20.28 29.24
CA LEU A 101 13.37 21.24 28.16
C LEU A 101 12.45 22.35 28.65
N VAL A 102 11.44 22.01 29.46
CA VAL A 102 10.46 23.00 29.97
C VAL A 102 10.94 23.80 31.18
N ARG A 103 12.06 23.42 31.81
CA ARG A 103 12.68 24.18 32.91
C ARG A 103 13.43 25.43 32.43
N HIS A 104 13.79 25.50 31.16
CA HIS A 104 14.63 26.55 30.60
C HIS A 104 13.85 27.36 29.53
N PRO A 105 13.62 28.67 29.74
CA PRO A 105 12.92 29.53 28.78
C PRO A 105 13.52 29.52 27.39
N GLU A 106 14.84 29.48 27.27
CA GLU A 106 15.53 29.37 25.98
C GLU A 106 15.22 28.06 25.23
N LEU A 107 14.90 26.98 25.94
CA LEU A 107 14.59 25.68 25.35
C LEU A 107 13.10 25.54 25.03
N TYR A 108 12.18 25.86 25.94
CA TYR A 108 10.75 25.68 25.63
C TYR A 108 10.21 26.72 24.65
N ASN A 109 10.89 27.86 24.47
CA ASN A 109 10.58 28.79 23.39
C ASN A 109 11.25 28.43 22.06
N HIS A 110 12.14 27.44 22.04
CA HIS A 110 12.80 26.99 20.82
C HIS A 110 11.79 26.36 19.84
N PRO A 111 11.79 26.73 18.54
CA PRO A 111 10.80 26.24 17.57
C PRO A 111 10.68 24.71 17.52
N ASP A 112 11.80 23.99 17.53
CA ASP A 112 11.79 22.52 17.53
C ASP A 112 11.20 21.91 18.79
N VAL A 113 11.35 22.56 19.96
CA VAL A 113 10.77 22.08 21.22
C VAL A 113 9.28 22.34 21.25
N ARG A 114 8.86 23.53 20.81
CA ARG A 114 7.44 23.90 20.68
C ARG A 114 6.73 22.99 19.67
N ALA A 115 7.35 22.69 18.53
CA ALA A 115 6.84 21.74 17.55
C ALA A 115 6.83 20.29 18.09
N PHE A 116 7.89 19.87 18.78
CA PHE A 116 7.97 18.55 19.38
C PHE A 116 6.88 18.32 20.44
N LEU A 117 6.56 19.33 21.25
CA LEU A 117 5.51 19.31 22.27
C LEU A 117 4.14 19.79 21.77
N GLN A 118 4.03 20.22 20.50
CA GLN A 118 2.81 20.78 19.89
C GLN A 118 2.22 21.97 20.69
N MET A 119 3.08 22.84 21.22
CA MET A 119 2.67 23.98 22.06
C MET A 119 1.89 25.07 21.31
N ASP A 120 2.11 25.20 20.00
CA ASP A 120 1.48 26.24 19.16
C ASP A 120 0.19 25.75 18.48
N SER A 121 -0.15 24.47 18.60
CA SER A 121 -1.36 23.87 18.02
C SER A 121 -1.75 22.60 18.78
N PRO A 122 -2.32 22.72 19.99
CA PRO A 122 -2.80 21.58 20.75
C PRO A 122 -4.01 20.97 20.06
N LYS A 123 -3.79 20.02 19.14
CA LYS A 123 -4.88 19.22 18.55
C LYS A 123 -5.36 18.23 19.61
N HIS A 124 -6.60 18.34 20.09
CA HIS A 124 -7.27 17.23 20.77
C HIS A 124 -7.51 16.13 19.73
N GLN A 125 -6.64 15.13 19.68
CA GLN A 125 -6.86 13.92 18.90
C GLN A 125 -6.85 12.70 19.81
N SER A 126 -8.05 12.13 19.96
CA SER A 126 -8.22 10.69 20.12
C SER A 126 -7.73 9.99 18.84
N ASP A 127 -6.78 9.09 19.05
CA ASP A 127 -6.28 8.04 18.13
C ASP A 127 -5.48 8.49 16.88
N PRO A 128 -4.33 7.85 16.57
CA PRO A 128 -3.41 8.30 15.54
C PRO A 128 -3.72 7.64 14.20
N SER A 129 -4.52 8.31 13.38
CA SER A 129 -4.43 8.17 11.93
C SER A 129 -4.92 9.46 11.27
N GLU A 130 -4.04 10.08 10.48
CA GLU A 130 -4.33 11.16 9.51
C GLU A 130 -4.61 12.52 10.20
N ASP A 131 -4.01 13.67 9.91
CA ASP A 131 -3.05 14.21 8.95
C ASP A 131 -2.91 15.71 9.32
N GLU A 132 -1.95 16.45 8.76
CA GLU A 132 -2.16 17.73 8.05
C GLU A 132 -0.83 18.47 7.79
N ASP A 133 -0.69 18.94 6.56
CA ASP A 133 -0.14 20.25 6.15
C ASP A 133 -1.01 20.66 4.93
N GLU A 134 -1.39 21.89 4.62
CA GLU A 134 -1.44 23.17 5.33
C GLU A 134 -2.33 24.12 4.47
N ARG A 135 -2.90 25.17 5.07
CA ARG A 135 -3.62 26.27 4.38
C ARG A 135 -2.61 27.33 3.92
N SER A 136 -2.83 28.09 2.84
CA SER A 136 -3.63 29.33 2.83
C SER A 136 -3.56 30.01 1.46
N THR A 137 -4.63 30.60 0.90
CA THR A 137 -5.00 32.02 1.11
C THR A 137 -6.36 32.36 0.44
N GLN A 138 -7.01 33.43 0.92
CA GLN A 138 -8.37 33.89 0.60
C GLN A 138 -8.46 34.81 -0.64
N LYS A 139 -9.56 34.75 -1.43
CA LYS A 139 -10.66 35.77 -1.51
C LYS A 139 -11.55 35.67 -2.78
N LEU A 140 -12.86 35.81 -2.51
CA LEU A 140 -13.95 36.45 -3.27
C LEU A 140 -14.70 35.76 -4.43
N HIS A 141 -16.03 35.82 -4.23
CA HIS A 141 -17.17 35.89 -5.14
C HIS A 141 -17.90 34.62 -5.63
N SER A 142 -19.19 34.67 -5.32
CA SER A 142 -20.30 33.88 -5.84
C SER A 142 -20.33 33.80 -7.35
N THR A 143 -20.53 32.60 -7.88
CA THR A 143 -21.59 32.30 -8.84
C THR A 143 -21.71 30.78 -8.95
N SER A 144 -22.93 30.28 -8.84
CA SER A 144 -23.28 28.91 -9.17
C SER A 144 -22.96 28.66 -10.65
N GLN A 145 -21.91 27.90 -10.95
CA GLN A 145 -21.67 27.37 -12.29
C GLN A 145 -21.08 25.95 -12.22
N ASN A 146 -21.87 25.02 -12.76
CA ASN A 146 -21.55 23.69 -13.28
C ASN A 146 -20.11 23.22 -13.14
N ILE A 147 -19.93 22.21 -12.28
CA ILE A 147 -18.74 21.34 -12.28
C ILE A 147 -18.75 20.58 -13.61
N ASN A 148 -17.88 21.00 -14.53
CA ASN A 148 -17.66 20.32 -15.79
C ASN A 148 -16.76 19.09 -15.53
N LEU A 149 -17.38 17.90 -15.47
CA LEU A 149 -16.72 16.62 -15.20
C LEU A 149 -15.90 16.05 -16.37
N GLY A 150 -15.55 16.87 -17.37
CA GLY A 150 -14.78 16.45 -18.52
C GLY A 150 -15.48 15.38 -19.39
N PRO A 151 -14.96 15.09 -20.59
CA PRO A 151 -15.56 14.09 -21.47
C PRO A 151 -14.90 12.72 -21.26
N SER A 152 -15.53 11.78 -20.54
CA SER A 152 -15.31 10.33 -20.71
C SER A 152 -16.37 9.47 -19.98
N GLY A 153 -16.99 8.56 -20.74
CA GLY A 153 -17.64 7.31 -20.31
C GLY A 153 -18.33 7.25 -18.93
N ASN A 154 -19.59 7.68 -18.89
CA ASN A 154 -20.60 7.49 -17.84
C ASN A 154 -20.17 7.85 -16.38
N PRO A 155 -20.49 9.07 -15.91
CA PRO A 155 -20.09 9.63 -14.61
C PRO A 155 -20.91 9.14 -13.39
N HIS A 156 -21.67 8.04 -13.48
CA HIS A 156 -22.71 7.73 -12.48
C HIS A 156 -22.37 6.66 -11.44
N ALA A 157 -21.28 5.90 -11.60
CA ALA A 157 -20.88 4.92 -10.60
C ALA A 157 -20.47 5.61 -9.29
N LYS A 158 -21.14 5.25 -8.20
CA LYS A 158 -20.94 5.82 -6.86
C LYS A 158 -20.85 4.72 -5.80
N PRO A 159 -20.25 4.99 -4.63
CA PRO A 159 -20.16 4.00 -3.57
C PRO A 159 -21.52 3.38 -3.19
N THR A 160 -22.60 4.16 -3.25
CA THR A 160 -23.94 3.72 -2.86
C THR A 160 -24.59 2.73 -3.83
N ASP A 161 -24.01 2.50 -5.01
CA ASP A 161 -24.44 1.46 -5.96
C ASP A 161 -23.98 0.06 -5.54
N PHE A 162 -23.12 -0.03 -4.52
CA PHE A 162 -22.51 -1.26 -4.03
C PHE A 162 -22.86 -1.50 -2.55
N ASP A 163 -23.12 -2.75 -2.22
CA ASP A 163 -23.16 -3.26 -0.85
C ASP A 163 -21.77 -3.77 -0.49
N PHE A 164 -21.03 -3.03 0.33
CA PHE A 164 -19.70 -3.44 0.81
C PHE A 164 -19.83 -4.46 1.95
N LEU A 165 -19.37 -5.68 1.71
CA LEU A 165 -19.65 -6.84 2.57
C LEU A 165 -18.51 -7.11 3.56
N LYS A 166 -17.29 -7.24 3.04
CA LYS A 166 -16.12 -7.70 3.83
C LYS A 166 -14.83 -7.04 3.36
N VAL A 167 -13.92 -6.77 4.30
CA VAL A 167 -12.53 -6.44 3.95
C VAL A 167 -11.84 -7.76 3.58
N ILE A 168 -11.25 -7.81 2.39
CA ILE A 168 -10.57 -9.01 1.85
C ILE A 168 -9.07 -8.80 1.67
N GLY A 169 -8.59 -7.57 1.80
CA GLY A 169 -7.16 -7.28 1.74
C GLY A 169 -6.83 -5.85 2.18
N LYS A 170 -5.55 -5.60 2.41
CA LYS A 170 -5.02 -4.28 2.76
C LYS A 170 -3.80 -3.96 1.91
N GLY A 171 -3.85 -2.84 1.20
CA GLY A 171 -2.75 -2.34 0.38
C GLY A 171 -1.98 -1.20 1.03
N SER A 172 -0.93 -0.75 0.34
CA SER A 172 -0.06 0.35 0.79
C SER A 172 -0.79 1.68 1.02
N PHE A 173 -1.89 1.91 0.30
CA PHE A 173 -2.62 3.19 0.24
C PHE A 173 -4.10 3.05 0.62
N GLY A 174 -4.53 1.86 1.06
CA GLY A 174 -5.95 1.59 1.20
C GLY A 174 -6.32 0.14 1.50
N LYS A 175 -7.56 -0.21 1.17
CA LYS A 175 -8.16 -1.52 1.46
C LYS A 175 -8.79 -2.11 0.21
N VAL A 176 -8.90 -3.44 0.18
CA VAL A 176 -9.66 -4.17 -0.83
C VAL A 176 -10.87 -4.78 -0.14
N LEU A 177 -12.06 -4.52 -0.68
CA LEU A 177 -13.32 -4.97 -0.12
C LEU A 177 -14.07 -5.86 -1.11
N LEU A 178 -14.68 -6.94 -0.61
CA LEU A 178 -15.73 -7.64 -1.33
C LEU A 178 -16.98 -6.76 -1.32
N ALA A 179 -17.52 -6.47 -2.50
CA ALA A 179 -18.75 -5.72 -2.65
C ALA A 179 -19.69 -6.40 -3.65
N LYS A 180 -21.00 -6.28 -3.43
CA LYS A 180 -22.04 -6.72 -4.35
C LYS A 180 -22.67 -5.50 -5.01
N ARG A 181 -22.70 -5.42 -6.33
CA ARG A 181 -23.39 -4.33 -7.03
C ARG A 181 -24.90 -4.55 -6.93
N LYS A 182 -25.64 -3.50 -6.58
CA LYS A 182 -27.09 -3.59 -6.31
C LYS A 182 -27.92 -3.88 -7.55
N LEU A 183 -27.48 -3.38 -8.69
CA LEU A 183 -28.24 -3.45 -9.95
C LEU A 183 -28.32 -4.88 -10.51
N ASP A 184 -27.19 -5.58 -10.61
CA ASP A 184 -27.09 -6.91 -11.20
C ASP A 184 -26.82 -8.02 -10.18
N GLY A 185 -26.55 -7.67 -8.92
CA GLY A 185 -26.20 -8.61 -7.88
C GLY A 185 -24.83 -9.27 -8.03
N LYS A 186 -23.96 -8.77 -8.93
CA LYS A 186 -22.63 -9.35 -9.16
C LYS A 186 -21.64 -8.94 -8.07
N PHE A 187 -20.73 -9.85 -7.73
CA PHE A 187 -19.67 -9.62 -6.75
C PHE A 187 -18.40 -9.07 -7.41
N TYR A 188 -17.75 -8.14 -6.72
CA TYR A 188 -16.57 -7.43 -7.16
C TYR A 188 -15.56 -7.27 -6.02
N ALA A 189 -14.28 -7.14 -6.39
CA ALA A 189 -13.24 -6.68 -5.49
C ALA A 189 -13.06 -5.16 -5.69
N VAL A 190 -13.34 -4.37 -4.66
CA VAL A 190 -13.23 -2.91 -4.70
C VAL A 190 -11.97 -2.45 -3.95
N LYS A 191 -10.96 -2.00 -4.68
CA LYS A 191 -9.74 -1.38 -4.13
C LYS A 191 -10.05 0.10 -3.87
N VAL A 192 -10.06 0.48 -2.60
CA VAL A 192 -10.37 1.84 -2.13
C VAL A 192 -9.09 2.49 -1.61
N LEU A 193 -8.66 3.58 -2.24
CA LEU A 193 -7.44 4.31 -1.92
C LEU A 193 -7.79 5.70 -1.39
N GLN A 194 -7.06 6.18 -0.39
CA GLN A 194 -7.22 7.55 0.11
C GLN A 194 -6.37 8.54 -0.69
N LYS A 195 -6.99 9.57 -1.30
CA LYS A 195 -6.28 10.56 -2.13
C LYS A 195 -5.14 11.23 -1.38
N LYS A 196 -5.39 11.60 -0.12
CA LYS A 196 -4.42 12.29 0.73
C LYS A 196 -3.16 11.44 0.97
N VAL A 197 -3.31 10.16 1.29
CA VAL A 197 -2.18 9.23 1.46
C VAL A 197 -1.40 9.05 0.17
N VAL A 198 -2.09 8.98 -0.97
CA VAL A 198 -1.46 8.86 -2.29
C VAL A 198 -0.62 10.09 -2.63
N LEU A 199 -1.19 11.29 -2.44
CA LEU A 199 -0.52 12.57 -2.73
C LEU A 199 0.68 12.79 -1.80
N ASN A 200 0.50 12.51 -0.50
CA ASN A 200 1.56 12.63 0.51
C ASN A 200 2.76 11.72 0.19
N ARG A 201 2.52 10.56 -0.44
CA ARG A 201 3.57 9.63 -0.87
C ARG A 201 4.07 9.87 -2.30
N LYS A 202 3.48 10.82 -3.04
CA LYS A 202 3.80 11.16 -4.44
C LYS A 202 3.55 10.00 -5.43
N GLU A 203 2.52 9.19 -5.16
CA GLU A 203 2.21 7.95 -5.89
C GLU A 203 1.10 8.13 -6.94
N GLN A 204 0.62 9.35 -7.13
CA GLN A 204 -0.45 9.71 -8.09
C GLN A 204 -0.16 9.19 -9.51
N LYS A 205 1.07 9.35 -10.01
CA LYS A 205 1.44 8.90 -11.37
C LYS A 205 1.34 7.39 -11.52
N HIS A 206 1.71 6.61 -10.50
CA HIS A 206 1.63 5.15 -10.54
C HIS A 206 0.17 4.68 -10.53
N ILE A 207 -0.71 5.32 -9.75
CA ILE A 207 -2.14 4.99 -9.72
C ILE A 207 -2.83 5.32 -11.05
N MET A 208 -2.51 6.45 -11.66
CA MET A 208 -3.06 6.79 -12.98
C MET A 208 -2.53 5.84 -14.07
N ALA A 209 -1.28 5.37 -13.96
CA ALA A 209 -0.73 4.35 -14.84
C ALA A 209 -1.41 2.98 -14.66
N GLU A 210 -1.63 2.53 -13.41
CA GLU A 210 -2.39 1.31 -13.09
C GLU A 210 -3.76 1.34 -13.77
N ARG A 211 -4.47 2.45 -13.60
CA ARG A 211 -5.76 2.67 -14.24
C ARG A 211 -5.68 2.61 -15.75
N ASN A 212 -4.74 3.33 -16.37
CA ASN A 212 -4.65 3.39 -17.84
C ASN A 212 -4.33 2.03 -18.45
N VAL A 213 -3.48 1.23 -17.80
CA VAL A 213 -3.21 -0.15 -18.17
C VAL A 213 -4.49 -0.98 -18.13
N LEU A 214 -5.23 -0.92 -17.02
CA LEU A 214 -6.48 -1.66 -16.86
C LEU A 214 -7.57 -1.21 -17.84
N LEU A 215 -7.57 0.05 -18.27
CA LEU A 215 -8.52 0.60 -19.24
C LEU A 215 -8.27 0.21 -20.69
N LYS A 216 -7.08 -0.29 -21.04
CA LYS A 216 -6.75 -0.70 -22.41
C LYS A 216 -7.56 -1.89 -22.92
N ASN A 217 -8.60 -2.31 -22.19
CA ASN A 217 -9.44 -3.45 -22.49
C ASN A 217 -8.57 -4.71 -22.61
N VAL A 218 -7.69 -4.88 -21.62
CA VAL A 218 -6.82 -6.03 -21.44
C VAL A 218 -7.72 -7.27 -21.34
N LYS A 219 -7.95 -7.93 -22.48
CA LYS A 219 -8.83 -9.09 -22.58
C LYS A 219 -7.98 -10.33 -22.65
N HIS A 220 -7.62 -10.84 -21.48
CA HIS A 220 -6.91 -12.10 -21.35
C HIS A 220 -7.50 -12.91 -20.18
N PRO A 221 -7.75 -14.23 -20.34
CA PRO A 221 -8.44 -15.07 -19.34
C PRO A 221 -7.74 -15.20 -17.98
N PHE A 222 -6.46 -14.78 -17.92
CA PHE A 222 -5.59 -14.88 -16.74
C PHE A 222 -5.13 -13.50 -16.23
N LEU A 223 -5.81 -12.41 -16.62
CA LEU A 223 -5.56 -11.06 -16.12
C LEU A 223 -6.84 -10.52 -15.47
N VAL A 224 -6.71 -9.80 -14.37
CA VAL A 224 -7.88 -9.17 -13.71
C VAL A 224 -8.46 -8.06 -14.60
N GLY A 225 -9.79 -8.01 -14.70
CA GLY A 225 -10.51 -6.96 -15.41
C GLY A 225 -10.91 -5.80 -14.49
N LEU A 226 -10.87 -4.58 -15.05
CA LEU A 226 -11.46 -3.39 -14.45
C LEU A 226 -12.86 -3.15 -15.00
N HIS A 227 -13.84 -3.11 -14.11
CA HIS A 227 -15.24 -2.83 -14.45
C HIS A 227 -15.59 -1.37 -14.26
N TYR A 228 -15.15 -0.75 -13.16
CA TYR A 228 -15.41 0.67 -12.90
C TYR A 228 -14.19 1.29 -12.25
N SER A 229 -13.90 2.54 -12.59
CA SER A 229 -13.06 3.37 -11.74
C SER A 229 -13.80 4.67 -11.45
N PHE A 230 -13.96 5.04 -10.20
CA PHE A 230 -14.65 6.28 -9.83
C PHE A 230 -14.02 6.89 -8.59
N GLN A 231 -14.36 8.12 -8.28
CA GLN A 231 -13.77 8.85 -7.17
C GLN A 231 -14.81 9.63 -6.39
N THR A 232 -14.55 9.80 -5.10
CA THR A 232 -15.19 10.82 -4.27
C THR A 232 -14.16 11.91 -3.99
N THR A 233 -14.54 12.94 -3.24
CA THR A 233 -13.63 14.02 -2.84
C THR A 233 -12.42 13.53 -2.05
N GLU A 234 -12.53 12.40 -1.34
CA GLU A 234 -11.44 11.88 -0.50
C GLU A 234 -10.80 10.59 -1.02
N LYS A 235 -11.47 9.85 -1.91
CA LYS A 235 -11.10 8.47 -2.24
C LYS A 235 -11.18 8.14 -3.72
N LEU A 236 -10.35 7.18 -4.12
CA LEU A 236 -10.37 6.53 -5.42
C LEU A 236 -10.85 5.09 -5.27
N TYR A 237 -11.66 4.63 -6.22
CA TYR A 237 -12.26 3.30 -6.23
C TYR A 237 -11.92 2.61 -7.55
N PHE A 238 -11.28 1.45 -7.48
CA PHE A 238 -11.19 0.50 -8.59
C PHE A 238 -12.11 -0.66 -8.29
N VAL A 239 -13.07 -0.92 -9.18
CA VAL A 239 -13.97 -2.08 -9.11
C VAL A 239 -13.47 -3.12 -10.09
N LEU A 240 -12.89 -4.19 -9.54
CA LEU A 240 -12.20 -5.25 -10.25
C LEU A 240 -13.00 -6.56 -10.19
N ASP A 241 -12.65 -7.52 -11.04
CA ASP A 241 -13.12 -8.90 -10.89
C ASP A 241 -12.87 -9.43 -9.47
N PHE A 242 -13.87 -10.07 -8.88
CA PHE A 242 -13.70 -10.80 -7.63
C PHE A 242 -13.17 -12.22 -7.92
N VAL A 243 -11.99 -12.52 -7.39
CA VAL A 243 -11.29 -13.79 -7.58
C VAL A 243 -11.11 -14.46 -6.22
N ASN A 244 -11.81 -15.57 -5.99
CA ASN A 244 -12.07 -16.09 -4.64
C ASN A 244 -11.33 -17.39 -4.28
N GLY A 245 -10.48 -17.91 -5.18
CA GLY A 245 -9.61 -19.04 -4.88
C GLY A 245 -8.41 -18.67 -4.00
N GLY A 246 -8.18 -17.39 -3.71
CA GLY A 246 -7.11 -16.89 -2.83
C GLY A 246 -5.75 -16.73 -3.52
N GLU A 247 -4.79 -16.19 -2.77
CA GLU A 247 -3.42 -15.93 -3.26
C GLU A 247 -2.65 -17.24 -3.48
N LEU A 248 -1.87 -17.31 -4.56
CA LEU A 248 -0.98 -18.44 -4.84
C LEU A 248 0.03 -18.62 -3.70
N PHE A 249 0.49 -17.51 -3.12
CA PHE A 249 1.36 -17.50 -1.94
C PHE A 249 0.75 -18.26 -0.75
N PHE A 250 -0.52 -18.02 -0.44
CA PHE A 250 -1.22 -18.69 0.66
C PHE A 250 -1.25 -20.21 0.46
N HIS A 251 -1.54 -20.68 -0.75
CA HIS A 251 -1.51 -22.10 -1.07
C HIS A 251 -0.10 -22.69 -1.01
N LEU A 252 0.90 -21.96 -1.52
CA LEU A 252 2.29 -22.38 -1.49
C LEU A 252 2.81 -22.50 -0.05
N GLN A 253 2.45 -21.58 0.84
CA GLN A 253 2.83 -21.63 2.25
C GLN A 253 2.25 -22.87 2.96
N ARG A 254 1.01 -23.24 2.64
CA ARG A 254 0.34 -24.41 3.22
C ARG A 254 0.95 -25.73 2.76
N GLU A 255 1.27 -25.83 1.47
CA GLU A 255 1.81 -27.05 0.86
C GLU A 255 3.35 -27.13 0.87
N ARG A 256 4.03 -26.04 1.21
CA ARG A 256 5.50 -25.82 1.15
C ARG A 256 6.09 -25.80 -0.26
N SER A 257 5.59 -26.62 -1.16
CA SER A 257 6.02 -26.72 -2.56
C SER A 257 4.91 -27.35 -3.39
N PHE A 258 4.79 -26.94 -4.65
CA PHE A 258 3.88 -27.59 -5.59
C PHE A 258 4.56 -28.74 -6.34
N PRO A 259 3.81 -29.81 -6.69
CA PRO A 259 4.26 -30.77 -7.68
C PRO A 259 4.61 -30.10 -9.01
N GLU A 260 5.59 -30.64 -9.72
CA GLU A 260 6.08 -30.06 -10.97
C GLU A 260 4.98 -29.86 -12.01
N GLN A 261 4.03 -30.79 -12.12
CA GLN A 261 2.87 -30.66 -13.01
C GLN A 261 2.01 -29.43 -12.69
N ARG A 262 1.80 -29.13 -11.40
CA ARG A 262 1.05 -27.95 -10.95
C ARG A 262 1.84 -26.67 -11.20
N ALA A 263 3.14 -26.68 -10.91
CA ALA A 263 4.03 -25.56 -11.21
C ALA A 263 4.08 -25.26 -12.71
N ARG A 264 4.19 -26.28 -13.57
CA ARG A 264 4.17 -26.17 -15.03
C ARG A 264 2.87 -25.54 -15.53
N PHE A 265 1.72 -26.01 -15.02
CA PHE A 265 0.42 -25.47 -15.40
C PHE A 265 0.31 -23.98 -15.08
N TYR A 266 0.60 -23.58 -13.83
CA TYR A 266 0.55 -22.16 -13.45
C TYR A 266 1.59 -21.32 -14.17
N ALA A 267 2.82 -21.81 -14.34
CA ALA A 267 3.86 -21.11 -15.08
C ALA A 267 3.45 -20.85 -16.54
N ALA A 268 2.76 -21.79 -17.18
CA ALA A 268 2.25 -21.61 -18.54
C ALA A 268 1.16 -20.52 -18.60
N GLU A 269 0.19 -20.53 -17.67
CA GLU A 269 -0.87 -19.50 -17.66
C GLU A 269 -0.30 -18.10 -17.38
N ILE A 270 0.65 -18.00 -16.44
CA ILE A 270 1.39 -16.77 -16.13
C ILE A 270 2.17 -16.29 -17.36
N ALA A 271 2.91 -17.18 -18.01
CA ALA A 271 3.70 -16.85 -19.20
C ALA A 271 2.80 -16.34 -20.33
N SER A 272 1.63 -16.96 -20.56
CA SER A 272 0.65 -16.50 -21.54
C SER A 272 0.14 -15.10 -21.23
N ALA A 273 -0.19 -14.83 -19.96
CA ALA A 273 -0.63 -13.51 -19.52
C ALA A 273 0.45 -12.43 -19.72
N LEU A 274 1.71 -12.73 -19.38
CA LEU A 274 2.83 -11.82 -19.57
C LEU A 274 3.14 -11.59 -21.05
N GLY A 275 3.13 -12.64 -21.87
CA GLY A 275 3.30 -12.55 -23.32
C GLY A 275 2.23 -11.68 -23.98
N TYR A 276 0.98 -11.79 -23.54
CA TYR A 276 -0.08 -10.88 -23.97
C TYR A 276 0.23 -9.42 -23.59
N LEU A 277 0.62 -9.14 -22.35
CA LEU A 277 0.98 -7.77 -21.92
C LEU A 277 2.14 -7.20 -22.75
N HIS A 278 3.17 -8.01 -22.99
CA HIS A 278 4.33 -7.62 -23.79
C HIS A 278 3.93 -7.33 -25.25
N SER A 279 3.00 -8.10 -25.82
CA SER A 279 2.47 -7.88 -27.18
C SER A 279 1.81 -6.50 -27.33
N ILE A 280 1.20 -5.97 -26.26
CA ILE A 280 0.60 -4.63 -26.19
C ILE A 280 1.51 -3.59 -25.55
N LYS A 281 2.83 -3.86 -25.46
CA LYS A 281 3.89 -2.96 -24.98
C LYS A 281 3.72 -2.55 -23.52
N ILE A 282 3.30 -3.49 -22.67
CA ILE A 282 3.17 -3.33 -21.23
C ILE A 282 4.09 -4.32 -20.53
N VAL A 283 4.97 -3.83 -19.66
CA VAL A 283 5.82 -4.67 -18.80
C VAL A 283 5.24 -4.68 -17.38
N TYR A 284 5.01 -5.87 -16.82
CA TYR A 284 4.29 -6.03 -15.54
C TYR A 284 5.12 -5.63 -14.30
N ARG A 285 6.40 -6.04 -14.24
CA ARG A 285 7.42 -5.66 -13.24
C ARG A 285 7.21 -6.04 -11.76
N ASP A 286 6.05 -6.55 -11.33
CA ASP A 286 5.83 -7.00 -9.94
C ASP A 286 5.31 -8.43 -9.86
N LEU A 287 5.90 -9.34 -10.64
CA LEU A 287 5.55 -10.76 -10.59
C LEU A 287 6.01 -11.38 -9.27
N LYS A 288 5.06 -11.76 -8.43
CA LYS A 288 5.26 -12.46 -7.16
C LYS A 288 4.03 -13.30 -6.79
N PRO A 289 4.17 -14.35 -5.98
CA PRO A 289 3.05 -15.23 -5.60
C PRO A 289 1.86 -14.52 -4.94
N GLU A 290 2.05 -13.36 -4.32
CA GLU A 290 0.99 -12.55 -3.69
C GLU A 290 0.11 -11.82 -4.72
N ASN A 291 0.67 -11.50 -5.89
CA ASN A 291 -0.06 -10.85 -6.98
C ASN A 291 -0.68 -11.84 -7.97
N ILE A 292 -0.63 -13.14 -7.66
CA ILE A 292 -1.24 -14.20 -8.45
C ILE A 292 -2.36 -14.80 -7.62
N LEU A 293 -3.60 -14.63 -8.08
CA LEU A 293 -4.78 -15.22 -7.45
C LEU A 293 -5.19 -16.49 -8.20
N LEU A 294 -5.93 -17.37 -7.54
CA LEU A 294 -6.61 -18.49 -8.19
C LEU A 294 -8.11 -18.17 -8.31
N ASP A 295 -8.70 -18.43 -9.47
CA ASP A 295 -10.16 -18.36 -9.64
C ASP A 295 -10.88 -19.52 -8.95
N SER A 296 -12.22 -19.54 -9.01
CA SER A 296 -13.04 -20.55 -8.32
C SER A 296 -12.76 -21.99 -8.76
N VAL A 297 -12.17 -22.19 -9.94
CA VAL A 297 -11.86 -23.50 -10.52
C VAL A 297 -10.38 -23.85 -10.34
N GLY A 298 -9.52 -22.84 -10.17
CA GLY A 298 -8.11 -22.98 -9.87
C GLY A 298 -7.16 -22.47 -10.96
N HIS A 299 -7.65 -21.71 -11.94
CA HIS A 299 -6.78 -21.02 -12.91
C HIS A 299 -6.16 -19.77 -12.29
N VAL A 300 -4.98 -19.38 -12.75
CA VAL A 300 -4.33 -18.15 -12.28
C VAL A 300 -5.00 -16.90 -12.83
N VAL A 301 -4.98 -15.83 -12.03
CA VAL A 301 -5.35 -14.48 -12.43
C VAL A 301 -4.32 -13.53 -11.87
N LEU A 302 -3.59 -12.82 -12.75
CA LEU A 302 -2.67 -11.76 -12.32
C LEU A 302 -3.47 -10.52 -11.90
N THR A 303 -3.12 -9.97 -10.74
CA THR A 303 -3.72 -8.75 -10.18
C THR A 303 -2.65 -7.68 -9.92
N ASP A 304 -3.04 -6.52 -9.40
CA ASP A 304 -2.15 -5.39 -9.01
C ASP A 304 -1.20 -4.90 -10.11
N PHE A 305 -1.68 -3.97 -10.94
CA PHE A 305 -0.95 -3.40 -12.08
C PHE A 305 -0.22 -2.10 -11.70
N GLY A 306 -0.07 -1.83 -10.40
CA GLY A 306 0.50 -0.59 -9.85
C GLY A 306 1.92 -0.28 -10.32
N LEU A 307 2.69 -1.32 -10.66
CA LEU A 307 4.06 -1.19 -11.14
C LEU A 307 4.22 -1.42 -12.65
N CYS A 308 3.12 -1.57 -13.40
CA CYS A 308 3.20 -1.73 -14.84
C CYS A 308 3.86 -0.53 -15.53
N LYS A 309 4.53 -0.78 -16.65
CA LYS A 309 5.10 0.26 -17.51
C LYS A 309 4.63 0.08 -18.94
N GLU A 310 4.02 1.13 -19.47
CA GLU A 310 3.53 1.17 -20.85
C GLU A 310 4.57 1.76 -21.81
N GLY A 311 4.38 1.47 -23.10
CA GLY A 311 5.14 2.06 -24.19
C GLY A 311 6.58 1.56 -24.29
N ILE A 312 6.84 0.35 -23.77
CA ILE A 312 8.16 -0.27 -23.83
C ILE A 312 8.16 -1.27 -24.99
N ALA A 313 8.88 -0.95 -26.06
CA ALA A 313 9.19 -1.91 -27.12
C ALA A 313 10.28 -2.90 -26.67
N ILE A 314 10.49 -3.96 -27.46
CA ILE A 314 11.44 -5.05 -27.14
C ILE A 314 12.87 -4.52 -26.95
N SER A 315 13.26 -3.47 -27.69
CA SER A 315 14.57 -2.83 -27.60
C SER A 315 14.67 -1.76 -26.51
N ASP A 316 13.54 -1.35 -25.94
CA ASP A 316 13.49 -0.20 -25.04
C ASP A 316 13.91 -0.60 -23.63
N THR A 317 14.40 0.39 -22.87
CA THR A 317 14.79 0.17 -21.48
C THR A 317 14.11 1.18 -20.57
N THR A 318 13.89 0.77 -19.32
CA THR A 318 13.42 1.66 -18.26
C THR A 318 14.37 1.57 -17.07
N THR A 319 14.57 2.70 -16.38
CA THR A 319 15.56 2.84 -15.29
C THR A 319 14.93 2.89 -13.91
N THR A 320 13.60 2.84 -13.80
CA THR A 320 12.91 2.87 -12.50
C THR A 320 13.20 1.60 -11.71
N PHE A 321 13.91 1.74 -10.58
CA PHE A 321 14.15 0.65 -9.64
C PHE A 321 12.84 0.32 -8.89
N CYS A 322 12.29 -0.88 -9.10
CA CYS A 322 11.02 -1.34 -8.54
C CYS A 322 10.99 -2.89 -8.50
N GLY A 323 9.99 -3.45 -7.80
CA GLY A 323 9.83 -4.89 -7.58
C GLY A 323 10.18 -5.31 -6.14
N THR A 324 9.83 -6.55 -5.80
CA THR A 324 10.05 -7.13 -4.45
C THR A 324 11.15 -8.19 -4.51
N PRO A 325 12.18 -8.14 -3.64
CA PRO A 325 13.24 -9.13 -3.66
C PRO A 325 12.79 -10.41 -2.92
N GLU A 326 12.39 -11.40 -3.70
CA GLU A 326 11.91 -12.71 -3.23
C GLU A 326 13.00 -13.81 -3.40
N PRO A 327 12.85 -15.00 -2.80
CA PRO A 327 13.66 -16.17 -3.15
C PRO A 327 13.74 -16.35 -4.69
N PRO A 328 14.87 -16.84 -5.24
CA PRO A 328 15.77 -17.82 -4.63
C PRO A 328 17.00 -17.26 -3.89
N PHE A 329 17.27 -15.96 -3.95
CA PHE A 329 18.49 -15.35 -3.41
C PHE A 329 18.27 -14.57 -2.09
N TYR A 330 17.17 -14.83 -1.40
CA TYR A 330 16.75 -14.09 -0.21
C TYR A 330 17.79 -14.15 0.92
N CYS A 331 18.13 -12.98 1.48
CA CYS A 331 18.85 -12.83 2.74
C CYS A 331 18.17 -11.74 3.60
N ARG A 332 18.32 -11.82 4.92
CA ARG A 332 17.88 -10.76 5.84
C ARG A 332 18.66 -9.47 5.65
N ASP A 333 19.94 -9.59 5.28
CA ASP A 333 20.75 -8.45 4.89
C ASP A 333 20.45 -8.11 3.42
N VAL A 334 19.97 -6.89 3.20
CA VAL A 334 19.53 -6.43 1.88
C VAL A 334 20.71 -6.29 0.92
N ALA A 335 21.88 -5.87 1.39
CA ALA A 335 23.05 -5.72 0.54
C ALA A 335 23.58 -7.10 0.12
N GLU A 336 23.66 -8.04 1.06
CA GLU A 336 24.03 -9.43 0.76
C GLU A 336 23.03 -10.10 -0.19
N MET A 337 21.74 -9.84 -0.03
CA MET A 337 20.71 -10.33 -0.94
C MET A 337 20.92 -9.81 -2.37
N TYR A 338 21.22 -8.52 -2.55
CA TYR A 338 21.52 -7.97 -3.87
C TYR A 338 22.82 -8.54 -4.46
N ASP A 339 23.86 -8.71 -3.64
CA ASP A 339 25.10 -9.37 -4.05
C ASP A 339 24.83 -10.82 -4.53
N ASN A 340 24.00 -11.55 -3.78
CA ASN A 340 23.56 -12.89 -4.16
C ASN A 340 22.76 -12.87 -5.49
N ILE A 341 21.86 -11.91 -5.68
CA ILE A 341 21.10 -11.76 -6.93
C ILE A 341 22.05 -11.51 -8.12
N LEU A 342 23.13 -10.75 -7.93
CA LEU A 342 24.06 -10.43 -9.00
C LEU A 342 25.03 -11.57 -9.31
N HIS A 343 25.51 -12.28 -8.29
CA HIS A 343 26.72 -13.11 -8.42
C HIS A 343 26.54 -14.57 -8.02
N LYS A 344 25.54 -14.90 -7.18
CA LYS A 344 25.40 -16.28 -6.68
C LYS A 344 24.82 -17.19 -7.76
N PRO A 345 25.46 -18.33 -8.06
CA PRO A 345 24.92 -19.32 -8.98
C PRO A 345 23.63 -19.94 -8.42
N LEU A 346 22.77 -20.40 -9.31
CA LEU A 346 21.59 -21.18 -8.93
C LEU A 346 22.04 -22.57 -8.48
N ASN A 347 21.47 -23.08 -7.38
CA ASN A 347 21.77 -24.43 -6.90
C ASN A 347 20.64 -25.38 -7.26
N LEU A 348 20.97 -26.47 -7.95
CA LEU A 348 20.04 -27.55 -8.27
C LEU A 348 19.53 -28.21 -6.97
N ARG A 349 18.21 -28.32 -6.84
CA ARG A 349 17.59 -29.07 -5.75
C ARG A 349 17.37 -30.53 -6.18
N PRO A 350 17.61 -31.51 -5.29
CA PRO A 350 17.27 -32.90 -5.56
C PRO A 350 15.78 -33.06 -5.91
N GLY A 351 15.47 -33.86 -6.93
CA GLY A 351 14.08 -34.17 -7.34
C GLY A 351 13.47 -33.23 -8.38
N VAL A 352 14.20 -32.24 -8.88
CA VAL A 352 13.79 -31.38 -10.00
C VAL A 352 14.11 -32.09 -11.32
N SER A 353 13.17 -32.13 -12.28
CA SER A 353 13.42 -32.72 -13.60
C SER A 353 14.44 -31.90 -14.41
N LEU A 354 15.06 -32.52 -15.42
CA LEU A 354 16.02 -31.82 -16.29
C LEU A 354 15.38 -30.64 -17.01
N THR A 355 14.13 -30.77 -17.47
CA THR A 355 13.43 -29.69 -18.17
C THR A 355 13.01 -28.58 -17.20
N ALA A 356 12.63 -28.93 -15.96
CA ALA A 356 12.35 -27.94 -14.91
C ALA A 356 13.61 -27.18 -14.47
N TRP A 357 14.77 -27.85 -14.45
CA TRP A 357 16.04 -27.18 -14.19
C TRP A 357 16.44 -26.25 -15.33
N SER A 358 16.39 -26.73 -16.59
CA SER A 358 16.75 -25.96 -17.79
C SER A 358 16.00 -24.62 -17.82
N ILE A 359 14.67 -24.65 -17.64
CA ILE A 359 13.89 -23.41 -17.69
C ILE A 359 14.25 -22.43 -16.55
N LEU A 360 14.55 -22.93 -15.35
CA LEU A 360 14.93 -22.08 -14.22
C LEU A 360 16.29 -21.44 -14.45
N GLU A 361 17.25 -22.20 -14.98
CA GLU A 361 18.59 -21.71 -15.32
C GLU A 361 18.52 -20.64 -16.41
N GLU A 362 17.78 -20.89 -17.49
CA GLU A 362 17.66 -19.97 -18.62
C GLU A 362 16.85 -18.70 -18.30
N LEU A 363 15.84 -18.77 -17.42
CA LEU A 363 15.09 -17.60 -16.93
C LEU A 363 15.87 -16.77 -15.91
N LEU A 364 16.70 -17.41 -15.08
CA LEU A 364 17.49 -16.75 -14.03
C LEU A 364 18.91 -16.37 -14.49
N GLU A 365 19.19 -16.49 -15.79
CA GLU A 365 20.39 -15.99 -16.44
C GLU A 365 20.62 -14.50 -16.11
N LYS A 366 21.82 -14.16 -15.65
CA LYS A 366 22.17 -12.82 -15.15
C LYS A 366 22.28 -11.84 -16.31
N ASP A 367 22.85 -12.28 -17.43
CA ASP A 367 22.91 -11.46 -18.63
C ASP A 367 21.55 -11.44 -19.34
N ARG A 368 20.91 -10.27 -19.34
CA ARG A 368 19.61 -10.07 -19.98
C ARG A 368 19.57 -10.43 -21.47
N GLN A 369 20.70 -10.41 -22.18
CA GLN A 369 20.74 -10.73 -23.61
C GLN A 369 20.72 -12.25 -23.87
N ASN A 370 21.18 -13.03 -22.89
CA ASN A 370 21.23 -14.48 -22.96
C ASN A 370 20.03 -15.14 -22.25
N ARG A 371 19.27 -14.37 -21.46
CA ARG A 371 18.09 -14.84 -20.74
C ARG A 371 16.99 -15.30 -21.69
N LEU A 372 16.32 -16.39 -21.33
CA LEU A 372 15.16 -16.89 -22.05
C LEU A 372 14.06 -15.84 -22.12
N GLY A 373 13.55 -15.57 -23.32
CA GLY A 373 12.59 -14.52 -23.61
C GLY A 373 13.23 -13.18 -24.02
N ALA A 374 14.55 -13.11 -24.16
CA ALA A 374 15.21 -11.88 -24.62
C ALA A 374 15.13 -11.67 -26.14
N LYS A 375 15.03 -12.73 -26.94
CA LYS A 375 15.10 -12.65 -28.41
C LYS A 375 13.73 -12.64 -29.05
N GLU A 376 12.92 -13.65 -28.75
CA GLU A 376 11.56 -13.81 -29.31
C GLU A 376 10.48 -13.75 -28.22
N ASP A 377 10.81 -13.17 -27.05
CA ASP A 377 9.89 -12.94 -25.94
C ASP A 377 9.12 -14.22 -25.56
N PHE A 378 7.79 -14.17 -25.55
CA PHE A 378 6.97 -15.30 -25.17
C PHE A 378 7.18 -16.54 -26.06
N LEU A 379 7.58 -16.39 -27.32
CA LEU A 379 7.76 -17.53 -28.24
C LEU A 379 8.87 -18.48 -27.78
N GLU A 380 9.97 -17.96 -27.21
CA GLU A 380 11.03 -18.80 -26.64
C GLU A 380 10.50 -19.63 -25.47
N ILE A 381 9.64 -19.04 -24.64
CA ILE A 381 8.99 -19.71 -23.52
C ILE A 381 8.03 -20.80 -24.03
N GLN A 382 7.24 -20.50 -25.06
CA GLN A 382 6.27 -21.45 -25.61
C GLN A 382 6.91 -22.72 -26.16
N ASN A 383 8.11 -22.59 -26.74
CA ASN A 383 8.85 -23.68 -27.37
C ASN A 383 9.75 -24.46 -26.41
N HIS A 384 9.88 -24.01 -25.15
CA HIS A 384 10.78 -24.66 -24.19
C HIS A 384 10.26 -26.06 -23.80
N PRO A 385 11.10 -27.12 -23.75
CA PRO A 385 10.68 -28.51 -23.48
C PRO A 385 9.91 -28.71 -22.17
N PHE A 386 10.12 -27.84 -21.19
CA PHE A 386 9.34 -27.85 -19.95
C PHE A 386 7.82 -27.76 -20.17
N PHE A 387 7.36 -27.12 -21.25
CA PHE A 387 5.94 -26.95 -21.55
C PHE A 387 5.41 -27.89 -22.65
N GLU A 388 6.23 -28.80 -23.19
CA GLU A 388 5.88 -29.67 -24.33
C GLU A 388 4.58 -30.46 -24.12
N SER A 389 4.30 -30.84 -22.86
CA SER A 389 3.08 -31.58 -22.49
C SER A 389 1.77 -30.75 -22.51
N LEU A 390 1.82 -29.44 -22.77
CA LEU A 390 0.66 -28.54 -22.73
C LEU A 390 0.31 -27.98 -24.11
N SER A 391 -0.98 -27.98 -24.43
CA SER A 391 -1.54 -27.23 -25.57
C SER A 391 -1.80 -25.79 -25.16
N TRP A 392 -1.00 -24.83 -25.66
CA TRP A 392 -1.17 -23.40 -25.38
C TRP A 392 -2.56 -22.88 -25.78
N THR A 393 -3.11 -23.38 -26.88
CA THR A 393 -4.46 -23.01 -27.34
C THR A 393 -5.53 -23.47 -26.35
N ASP A 394 -5.47 -24.72 -25.92
CA ASP A 394 -6.45 -25.26 -24.96
C ASP A 394 -6.26 -24.66 -23.57
N LEU A 395 -5.03 -24.30 -23.20
CA LEU A 395 -4.72 -23.60 -21.96
C LEU A 395 -5.44 -22.24 -21.92
N VAL A 396 -5.22 -21.37 -22.92
CA VAL A 396 -5.84 -20.03 -22.99
C VAL A 396 -7.37 -20.14 -23.08
N GLN A 397 -7.90 -21.17 -23.73
CA GLN A 397 -9.34 -21.40 -23.80
C GLN A 397 -9.91 -22.07 -22.53
N LYS A 398 -9.11 -22.24 -21.47
CA LYS A 398 -9.47 -22.90 -20.20
C LYS A 398 -10.07 -24.30 -20.40
N ARG A 399 -9.61 -25.03 -21.42
CA ARG A 399 -10.03 -26.42 -21.71
C ARG A 399 -9.20 -27.46 -20.97
N ILE A 400 -8.01 -27.08 -20.50
CA ILE A 400 -7.17 -27.93 -19.64
C ILE A 400 -7.63 -27.72 -18.19
N PRO A 401 -8.09 -28.77 -17.48
CA PRO A 401 -8.57 -28.63 -16.10
C PRO A 401 -7.41 -28.26 -15.16
N PRO A 402 -7.61 -27.32 -14.22
CA PRO A 402 -6.59 -27.01 -13.22
C PRO A 402 -6.22 -28.22 -12.37
N PRO A 403 -4.92 -28.40 -12.04
CA PRO A 403 -4.45 -29.51 -11.22
C PRO A 403 -4.81 -29.35 -9.73
N PHE A 404 -5.43 -28.24 -9.34
CA PHE A 404 -5.84 -27.94 -7.98
C PHE A 404 -7.16 -27.18 -7.99
N ASN A 405 -8.09 -27.59 -7.12
CA ASN A 405 -9.35 -26.90 -6.90
C ASN A 405 -9.30 -26.18 -5.53
N PRO A 406 -9.48 -24.83 -5.49
CA PRO A 406 -9.50 -24.07 -4.24
C PRO A 406 -10.67 -24.35 -3.29
N ASN A 407 -11.60 -25.23 -3.69
CA ASN A 407 -12.74 -25.70 -2.90
C ASN A 407 -13.63 -24.56 -2.39
N VAL A 408 -13.99 -23.62 -3.27
CA VAL A 408 -14.93 -22.54 -2.98
C VAL A 408 -16.37 -23.05 -3.02
N ALA A 409 -17.21 -22.62 -2.08
CA ALA A 409 -18.62 -23.02 -1.99
C ALA A 409 -19.59 -22.13 -2.79
N GLY A 410 -19.18 -20.91 -3.13
CA GLY A 410 -20.05 -19.95 -3.78
C GLY A 410 -19.31 -18.72 -4.32
N PRO A 411 -20.01 -17.85 -5.05
CA PRO A 411 -19.43 -16.67 -5.70
C PRO A 411 -18.96 -15.58 -4.72
N ASP A 412 -19.38 -15.64 -3.45
CA ASP A 412 -19.02 -14.72 -2.36
C ASP A 412 -18.15 -15.38 -1.28
N ASP A 413 -17.72 -16.62 -1.51
CA ASP A 413 -16.91 -17.36 -0.55
C ASP A 413 -15.55 -16.69 -0.33
N ILE A 414 -15.19 -16.49 0.93
CA ILE A 414 -13.95 -15.84 1.35
C ILE A 414 -13.04 -16.75 2.18
N ARG A 415 -13.26 -18.08 2.20
CA ARG A 415 -12.47 -19.03 3.00
C ARG A 415 -10.97 -19.02 2.70
N ASN A 416 -10.60 -18.58 1.50
CA ASN A 416 -9.22 -18.55 1.01
C ASN A 416 -8.56 -17.17 1.20
N PHE A 417 -9.20 -16.25 1.93
CA PHE A 417 -8.62 -14.96 2.32
C PHE A 417 -8.14 -15.01 3.78
N ASP A 418 -7.14 -14.19 4.11
CA ASP A 418 -6.59 -14.12 5.47
C ASP A 418 -7.66 -13.61 6.46
N ALA A 419 -7.89 -14.38 7.52
CA ALA A 419 -8.83 -14.07 8.59
C ALA A 419 -8.57 -12.69 9.21
N ALA A 420 -7.30 -12.26 9.27
CA ALA A 420 -6.91 -10.95 9.77
C ALA A 420 -7.53 -9.78 8.98
N PHE A 421 -7.99 -10.02 7.74
CA PHE A 421 -8.74 -9.06 6.94
C PHE A 421 -10.24 -9.33 7.02
N THR A 422 -10.69 -10.59 6.89
CA THR A 422 -12.13 -10.90 6.82
C THR A 422 -12.90 -10.68 8.12
N GLU A 423 -12.18 -10.67 9.25
CA GLU A 423 -12.71 -10.30 10.58
C GLU A 423 -12.78 -8.78 10.79
N GLU A 424 -12.11 -7.98 9.95
CA GLU A 424 -12.14 -6.53 10.03
C GLU A 424 -13.51 -5.99 9.59
N THR A 425 -14.03 -5.01 10.34
CA THR A 425 -15.27 -4.31 9.98
C THR A 425 -15.07 -3.42 8.77
N VAL A 426 -16.05 -3.41 7.87
CA VAL A 426 -16.09 -2.46 6.75
C VAL A 426 -16.22 -1.03 7.31
N PRO A 427 -15.28 -0.12 7.02
CA PRO A 427 -15.38 1.26 7.51
C PRO A 427 -16.56 1.99 6.87
N TYR A 428 -17.40 2.64 7.70
CA TYR A 428 -18.56 3.39 7.22
C TYR A 428 -18.20 4.44 6.16
N SER A 429 -17.02 5.07 6.26
CA SER A 429 -16.55 6.06 5.30
C SER A 429 -16.38 5.52 3.88
N VAL A 430 -16.29 4.20 3.67
CA VAL A 430 -16.23 3.58 2.34
C VAL A 430 -17.61 3.61 1.65
N CYS A 431 -18.68 3.55 2.44
CA CYS A 431 -20.04 3.42 1.93
C CYS A 431 -20.68 4.75 1.53
N VAL A 432 -20.06 5.88 1.87
CA VAL A 432 -20.66 7.22 1.78
C VAL A 432 -19.87 8.10 0.81
N SER A 433 -20.60 8.79 -0.07
CA SER A 433 -20.13 10.02 -0.71
C SER A 433 -20.54 11.16 0.21
N SER A 434 -19.59 11.91 0.78
CA SER A 434 -19.93 13.12 1.52
C SER A 434 -20.39 14.17 0.51
N ASP A 435 -21.69 14.24 0.27
CA ASP A 435 -22.32 15.24 -0.61
C ASP A 435 -22.16 16.69 -0.07
N TYR A 436 -21.57 16.85 1.12
CA TYR A 436 -21.31 18.11 1.82
C TYR A 436 -19.84 18.27 2.25
N SER A 437 -18.87 17.78 1.48
CA SER A 437 -17.48 18.16 1.74
C SER A 437 -17.31 19.66 1.49
N ILE A 438 -16.86 20.41 2.50
CA ILE A 438 -16.51 21.83 2.37
C ILE A 438 -15.43 21.92 1.29
N VAL A 439 -15.78 22.48 0.13
CA VAL A 439 -14.85 22.69 -0.98
C VAL A 439 -13.79 23.68 -0.50
N ASN A 440 -12.59 23.19 -0.26
CA ASN A 440 -11.42 23.99 0.11
C ASN A 440 -10.31 23.75 -0.92
N ALA A 441 -9.25 24.58 -0.89
CA ALA A 441 -8.19 24.51 -1.89
C ALA A 441 -7.51 23.13 -1.97
N SER A 442 -7.34 22.43 -0.84
CA SER A 442 -6.70 21.10 -0.83
C SER A 442 -7.59 19.99 -1.40
N VAL A 443 -8.92 20.10 -1.32
CA VAL A 443 -9.85 19.19 -2.00
C VAL A 443 -9.82 19.42 -3.51
N LEU A 444 -9.79 20.68 -3.96
CA LEU A 444 -9.70 21.02 -5.39
C LEU A 444 -8.38 20.54 -6.01
N GLU A 445 -7.25 20.78 -5.34
CA GLU A 445 -5.93 20.28 -5.78
C GLU A 445 -5.89 18.74 -5.87
N ALA A 446 -6.54 18.05 -4.94
CA ALA A 446 -6.62 16.59 -4.96
C ALA A 446 -7.53 16.07 -6.09
N ASP A 447 -8.65 16.73 -6.37
CA ASP A 447 -9.53 16.37 -7.48
C ASP A 447 -8.86 16.61 -8.84
N ASP A 448 -8.19 17.75 -9.01
CA ASP A 448 -7.43 18.08 -10.22
C ASP A 448 -6.28 17.08 -10.47
N ALA A 449 -5.65 16.59 -9.40
CA ALA A 449 -4.58 15.59 -9.50
C ALA A 449 -5.06 14.23 -10.05
N PHE A 450 -6.34 13.89 -9.94
CA PHE A 450 -6.91 12.64 -10.47
C PHE A 450 -7.92 12.90 -11.59
N LEU A 451 -7.73 14.00 -12.33
CA LEU A 451 -8.54 14.31 -13.49
C LEU A 451 -8.53 13.14 -14.48
N GLY A 452 -9.73 12.80 -14.95
CA GLY A 452 -9.93 11.72 -15.89
C GLY A 452 -9.87 10.33 -15.27
N PHE A 453 -9.83 10.15 -13.94
CA PHE A 453 -9.87 8.83 -13.27
C PHE A 453 -11.21 8.10 -13.41
N SER A 454 -12.32 8.80 -13.58
CA SER A 454 -13.64 8.17 -13.67
C SER A 454 -13.82 7.41 -15.00
N TYR A 455 -14.39 6.21 -14.94
CA TYR A 455 -14.70 5.34 -16.07
C TYR A 455 -15.81 4.36 -15.69
N ALA A 456 -16.80 4.22 -16.56
CA ALA A 456 -17.63 3.03 -16.65
C ALA A 456 -17.67 2.53 -18.11
N PRO A 457 -17.65 1.21 -18.35
CA PRO A 457 -17.87 0.66 -19.66
C PRO A 457 -19.27 1.07 -20.15
N PRO A 458 -19.45 1.27 -21.47
CA PRO A 458 -20.78 1.42 -22.04
C PRO A 458 -21.62 0.23 -21.60
N SER A 459 -22.78 0.49 -20.98
CA SER A 459 -23.67 -0.59 -20.55
C SER A 459 -23.99 -1.48 -21.74
N GLU A 460 -23.74 -2.80 -21.62
CA GLU A 460 -24.31 -3.78 -22.55
C GLU A 460 -25.86 -3.69 -22.57
N ASP A 461 -26.44 -3.04 -21.56
CA ASP A 461 -27.89 -2.86 -21.33
C ASP A 461 -28.54 -1.69 -22.10
N LEU A 462 -27.85 -1.01 -23.02
CA LEU A 462 -28.50 0.02 -23.87
C LEU A 462 -29.18 -0.58 -25.12
N PHE A 463 -29.17 -1.91 -25.27
CA PHE A 463 -29.82 -2.65 -26.35
C PHE A 463 -30.78 -3.73 -25.82
N LEU A 464 -31.70 -3.37 -24.93
CA LEU A 464 -32.93 -4.14 -24.68
C LEU A 464 -34.14 -3.23 -24.52
#